data_AF-A0A7X9DK24-F1
#
_entry.id   AF-A0A7X9DK24-F1
#
_cell.length_a   1.000
_cell.length_b   1.000
_cell.length_c   1.000
_cell.angle_alpha   90.00
_cell.angle_beta   90.00
_cell.angle_gamma   90.00
#
_symmetry.space_group_name_H-M   'P 1'
#
loop_
_entity.id
_entity.type
_entity.pdbx_description
1 polymer ?
#
loop_
_entity_poly.entity_id
_entity_poly.type
_entity_poly.pdbx_seq_one_letter_code
_entity_poly.pdbx_strand_id
1 'polypeptide(L)' 'MKAMDARELPFYVLVSLNNKGPATVNELLNREGLKNNTREQLLAALEEDKRDGYIDRDYSDVWFITQSGKNRLLVERD' A
#
# COMPACT_ATOMS: atom_id res chain seq x y z
N MET A 1 -1.50 -20.13 7.17
CA MET A 1 -1.17 -18.84 6.52
C MET A 1 -2.27 -18.53 5.52
N LYS A 2 -3.03 -17.46 5.74
CA LYS A 2 -4.24 -17.11 4.96
C LYS A 2 -3.79 -16.32 3.72
N ALA A 3 -4.30 -16.64 2.53
CA ALA A 3 -4.10 -15.79 1.37
C ALA A 3 -4.86 -14.47 1.61
N MET A 4 -4.20 -13.33 1.40
CA MET A 4 -4.84 -12.02 1.52
C MET A 4 -5.79 -11.83 0.33
N ASP A 5 -7.03 -11.39 0.58
CA ASP A 5 -7.97 -11.07 -0.48
C ASP A 5 -7.42 -9.87 -1.26
N ALA A 6 -7.30 -10.00 -2.59
CA ALA A 6 -6.77 -8.94 -3.45
C ALA A 6 -7.56 -7.62 -3.30
N ARG A 7 -8.82 -7.67 -2.84
CA ARG A 7 -9.66 -6.51 -2.58
C ARG A 7 -9.30 -5.75 -1.31
N GLU A 8 -8.64 -6.39 -0.36
CA GLU A 8 -8.22 -5.75 0.90
C GLU A 8 -6.80 -5.17 0.79
N LEU A 9 -6.03 -5.59 -0.22
CA LEU A 9 -4.64 -5.21 -0.43
C LEU A 9 -4.41 -3.68 -0.47
N PRO A 10 -5.22 -2.86 -1.17
CA PRO A 10 -5.02 -1.41 -1.21
C PRO A 10 -5.12 -0.76 0.18
N PHE A 11 -6.15 -1.13 0.94
CA PHE A 11 -6.35 -0.59 2.30
C PHE A 11 -5.20 -0.96 3.24
N TYR A 12 -4.75 -2.22 3.22
CA TYR A 12 -3.62 -2.65 4.05
C TYR A 12 -2.33 -1.91 3.71
N VAL A 13 -2.08 -1.63 2.44
CA VAL A 13 -0.92 -0.88 1.98
C VAL A 13 -0.95 0.56 2.47
N LEU A 14 -2.10 1.22 2.35
CA LEU A 14 -2.30 2.57 2.90
C LEU A 14 -2.04 2.60 4.42
N VAL A 15 -2.61 1.65 5.16
CA VAL A 15 -2.39 1.52 6.61
C VAL A 15 -0.92 1.25 6.93
N SER A 16 -0.25 0.38 6.16
CA SER A 16 1.16 0.03 6.35
C SER A 16 2.06 1.25 6.13
N LEU A 17 1.86 1.98 5.04
CA LEU A 17 2.60 3.21 4.73
C LEU A 17 2.34 4.33 5.76
N ASN A 18 1.11 4.42 6.28
CA ASN A 18 0.77 5.39 7.32
C ASN A 18 1.43 5.08 8.67
N ASN A 19 1.44 3.80 9.08
CA ASN A 19 1.88 3.40 10.42
C ASN A 19 3.37 3.07 10.50
N LYS A 20 3.93 2.47 9.44
CA LYS A 20 5.31 1.98 9.39
C LYS A 20 6.22 2.88 8.54
N GLY A 21 5.66 3.90 7.89
CA GLY A 21 6.37 4.86 7.06
C GLY A 21 6.66 4.35 5.63
N PRO A 22 7.38 5.16 4.85
CA PRO A 22 7.70 4.87 3.45
C PRO A 22 8.37 3.51 3.26
N ALA A 23 8.16 2.89 2.09
CA ALA A 23 8.66 1.55 1.79
C ALA A 23 8.75 1.26 0.29
N THR A 24 9.73 0.46 -0.10
CA THR A 24 9.75 -0.24 -1.38
C THR A 24 8.73 -1.38 -1.42
N VAL A 25 8.39 -1.87 -2.61
CA VAL A 25 7.50 -3.04 -2.79
C VAL A 25 8.02 -4.27 -2.01
N ASN A 26 9.33 -4.50 -2.00
CA ASN A 26 9.94 -5.62 -1.29
C ASN A 26 9.73 -5.50 0.23
N GLU A 27 9.88 -4.30 0.77
CA GLU A 27 9.66 -4.05 2.19
C GLU A 27 8.18 -4.19 2.55
N LEU A 28 7.26 -3.74 1.70
CA LEU A 28 5.82 -3.96 1.89
C LEU A 28 5.46 -5.44 1.90
N LEU A 29 5.99 -6.23 0.96
CA LEU A 29 5.79 -7.69 0.95
C LEU A 29 6.27 -8.35 2.24
N ASN A 30 7.44 -7.94 2.73
CA ASN A 30 8.01 -8.45 3.97
C ASN A 30 7.20 -8.01 5.20
N ARG A 31 6.77 -6.75 5.26
CA ARG A 31 6.02 -6.16 6.39
C ARG A 31 4.66 -6.83 6.59
N GLU A 32 4.04 -7.26 5.49
CA GLU A 32 2.70 -7.84 5.48
C GLU A 32 2.73 -9.38 5.35
N GLY A 33 3.91 -10.00 5.36
CA GLY A 33 4.05 -11.45 5.24
C GLY A 33 3.51 -12.02 3.92
N LEU A 34 3.51 -11.19 2.87
CA LEU A 34 2.98 -11.52 1.56
C LEU A 34 4.01 -12.30 0.74
N LYS A 35 3.55 -13.35 0.04
CA LYS A 35 4.40 -14.18 -0.81
C LYS A 35 4.63 -13.52 -2.18
N ASN A 36 5.76 -13.84 -2.83
CA ASN A 36 6.16 -13.28 -4.13
C ASN A 36 5.09 -13.32 -5.24
N ASN A 37 4.17 -14.29 -5.22
CA ASN A 37 3.05 -14.39 -6.17
C ASN A 37 2.00 -13.26 -6.02
N THR A 38 2.13 -12.41 -5.00
CA THR A 38 1.30 -11.21 -4.79
C THR A 38 2.01 -9.91 -5.16
N ARG A 39 3.27 -9.97 -5.63
CA ARG A 39 4.04 -8.79 -6.01
C ARG A 39 3.38 -7.97 -7.11
N GLU A 40 2.93 -8.63 -8.18
CA GLU A 40 2.27 -7.96 -9.30
C GLU A 40 0.94 -7.33 -8.89
N GLN A 41 0.18 -8.02 -8.04
CA GLN A 41 -1.07 -7.51 -7.47
C GLN A 41 -0.82 -6.30 -6.56
N LEU A 42 0.22 -6.36 -5.73
CA LEU A 42 0.64 -5.25 -4.88
C LEU A 42 1.07 -4.05 -5.71
N LEU A 43 1.86 -4.28 -6.76
CA LEU A 43 2.27 -3.20 -7.66
C LEU A 43 1.07 -2.59 -8.38
N ALA A 44 0.12 -3.41 -8.84
CA ALA A 44 -1.12 -2.92 -9.46
C ALA A 44 -1.94 -2.07 -8.48
N ALA A 45 -2.09 -2.51 -7.23
CA ALA A 45 -2.77 -1.74 -6.18
C ALA A 45 -2.06 -0.42 -5.87
N LEU A 46 -0.73 -0.43 -5.78
CA LEU A 46 0.07 0.78 -5.57
C LEU A 46 -0.09 1.79 -6.73
N GLU A 47 -0.08 1.32 -7.97
CA GLU A 47 -0.29 2.18 -9.14
C GLU A 47 -1.73 2.71 -9.24
N GLU A 48 -2.72 1.96 -8.76
CA GLU A 48 -4.10 2.42 -8.63
C GLU A 48 -4.23 3.52 -7.56
N ASP A 49 -3.75 3.26 -6.34
CA ASP A 49 -3.77 4.24 -5.24
C ASP A 49 -2.96 5.51 -5.57
N LYS A 50 -1.89 5.38 -6.36
CA LYS A 50 -1.12 6.53 -6.84
C LYS A 50 -1.89 7.34 -7.87
N ARG A 51 -2.61 6.68 -8.77
CA ARG A 51 -3.47 7.36 -9.76
C ARG A 51 -4.59 8.14 -9.09
N ASP A 52 -5.14 7.60 -8.01
CA ASP A 52 -6.17 8.26 -7.20
C ASP A 52 -5.58 9.30 -6.23
N GLY A 53 -4.25 9.41 -6.17
CA GLY A 53 -3.52 10.40 -5.37
C GLY A 53 -3.46 10.07 -3.88
N TYR A 54 -3.74 8.84 -3.46
CA TYR A 54 -3.65 8.41 -2.05
C TYR A 54 -2.23 8.09 -1.61
N ILE A 55 -1.40 7.63 -2.54
CA ILE A 55 0.03 7.42 -2.32
C ILE A 55 0.84 8.08 -3.44
N ASP A 56 2.14 8.21 -3.25
CA ASP A 56 3.06 8.61 -4.30
C ASP A 56 4.37 7.83 -4.17
N ARG A 57 5.23 7.96 -5.17
CA ARG A 57 6.49 7.23 -5.30
C ARG A 57 7.62 8.16 -5.68
N ASP A 58 8.74 8.07 -4.96
CA ASP A 58 9.94 8.83 -5.28
C ASP A 58 10.80 8.19 -6.39
N TYR A 59 11.90 8.86 -6.75
CA TYR A 59 12.85 8.36 -7.75
C TYR A 59 13.61 7.09 -7.32
N SER A 60 13.52 6.69 -6.05
CA SER A 60 14.15 5.50 -5.47
C SER A 60 13.20 4.31 -5.35
N ASP A 61 12.02 4.37 -5.98
CA ASP A 61 10.97 3.34 -5.91
C ASP A 61 10.41 3.15 -4.48
N VAL A 62 10.53 4.19 -3.64
CA VAL A 62 9.97 4.23 -2.30
C VAL A 62 8.57 4.84 -2.36
N TRP A 63 7.59 4.08 -1.90
CA TRP A 63 6.20 4.48 -1.82
C TRP A 63 5.90 5.14 -0.47
N PHE A 64 5.08 6.17 -0.48
CA PHE A 64 4.67 6.88 0.73
C PHE A 64 3.22 7.38 0.60
N ILE A 65 2.54 7.51 1.74
CA ILE A 65 1.15 7.98 1.79
C ILE A 65 1.09 9.51 1.65
N THR A 66 0.15 10.00 0.84
CA THR A 66 -0.12 11.44 0.70
C THR A 66 -1.08 11.94 1.79
N GLN A 67 -1.34 13.24 1.83
CA GLN A 67 -2.38 13.79 2.70
C GLN A 67 -3.78 13.27 2.32
N SER A 68 -4.06 13.11 1.03
CA SER A 68 -5.34 12.56 0.55
C SER A 68 -5.51 11.09 0.99
N GLY A 69 -4.44 10.29 0.95
CA GLY A 69 -4.48 8.92 1.45
C GLY A 69 -4.72 8.85 2.96
N LYS A 70 -4.08 9.73 3.73
CA LYS A 70 -4.36 9.87 5.17
C LYS A 70 -5.82 10.20 5.44
N ASN A 71 -6.40 11.12 4.66
CA ASN A 71 -7.81 11.49 4.80
C ASN A 71 -8.73 10.30 4.47
N ARG A 72 -8.42 9.50 3.45
CA ARG A 72 -9.15 8.27 3.12
C ARG A 72 -9.20 7.30 4.30
N LEU A 73 -8.06 7.10 4.99
CA LEU A 73 -7.99 6.24 6.18
C LEU A 73 -8.82 6.76 7.37
N LEU A 74 -9.10 8.07 7.43
CA LEU A 74 -9.97 8.64 8.46
C LEU A 74 -11.45 8.41 8.13
N VAL A 75 -11.83 8.53 6.85
CA VAL A 75 -13.21 8.30 6.39
C VAL A 75 -13.62 6.83 6.52
N GLU A 76 -12.70 5.88 6.29
CA GLU A 76 -12.99 4.44 6.42
C GLU A 76 -13.02 3.94 7.88
N ARG A 77 -12.78 4.82 8.87
CA ARG A 77 -12.86 4.49 10.31
C ARG A 77 -14.21 4.85 10.96
N ASP A 78 -15.05 5.61 10.28
CA ASP A 78 -16.42 5.98 10.69
C ASP A 78 -17.47 5.07 10.03
#